data_AF-A0A930V976-F1
#
_entry.id   AF-A0A930V976-F1
#
_cell.length_a   1.000
_cell.length_b   1.000
_cell.length_c   1.000
_cell.angle_alpha   90.00
_cell.angle_beta   90.00
_cell.angle_gamma   90.00
#
_symmetry.space_group_name_H-M   'P 1'
#
loop_
_entity.id
_entity.type
_entity.pdbx_description
1 polymer ?
#
loop_
_entity_poly.entity_id
_entity_poly.type
_entity_poly.pdbx_seq_one_letter_code
_entity_poly.pdbx_strand_id
1 'polypeptide(L)'
;MVAPLEWTSILAGEAGAAHLRRSGDGPRPAATGTAPPRPAATGWQDDRVTLHPRPRRRPDVTEVDLVGGPEAIAVTLHDPDPRWPELYLEHERRIVAALATTGTQADVEHIGSTSVPGLAAKPIVDVVVAVDDVTAEEDWLGPLLAAGYVLRVREPGHRLVRTPERDVHVHVYDRGAPAVADYLLLRDHLRRDDDDRALYERTKRALLARRWDDMNDYADAKTDVITAIKGRAREAREG
;
A
#
# COMPACT_ATOMS: atom_id res chain seq x y z
N MET A 1 -23.38 -1.14 5.55
CA MET A 1 -21.98 -1.54 5.70
C MET A 1 -21.19 -0.75 4.67
N VAL A 2 -20.47 0.28 5.10
CA VAL A 2 -19.62 1.09 4.22
C VAL A 2 -18.33 0.30 4.06
N ALA A 3 -17.98 -0.06 2.82
CA ALA A 3 -16.69 -0.68 2.55
C ALA A 3 -15.59 0.29 3.02
N PRO A 4 -14.55 -0.17 3.74
CA PRO A 4 -13.39 0.67 4.03
C PRO A 4 -12.86 1.23 2.71
N LEU A 5 -12.44 2.49 2.70
CA LEU A 5 -11.97 3.17 1.50
C LEU A 5 -10.85 2.34 0.86
N GLU A 6 -11.21 1.59 -0.18
CA GLU A 6 -10.27 0.83 -0.99
C GLU A 6 -9.21 1.81 -1.51
N TRP A 7 -8.00 1.28 -1.66
CA TRP A 7 -6.69 1.87 -2.00
C TRP A 7 -6.63 2.93 -3.13
N THR A 8 -7.76 3.33 -3.70
CA THR A 8 -7.95 4.32 -4.76
C THR A 8 -8.24 5.74 -4.28
N SER A 9 -8.96 5.93 -3.16
CA SER A 9 -9.55 7.26 -2.87
C SER A 9 -8.57 8.27 -2.24
N ILE A 10 -7.50 7.82 -1.58
CA ILE A 10 -6.56 8.72 -0.87
C ILE A 10 -5.54 9.37 -1.84
N LEU A 11 -5.37 8.85 -3.06
CA LEU A 11 -4.30 9.26 -3.99
C LEU A 11 -4.78 9.81 -5.33
N ALA A 12 -6.08 9.97 -5.55
CA ALA A 12 -6.63 10.41 -6.84
C ALA A 12 -7.17 11.83 -6.72
N GLY A 13 -6.25 12.80 -6.70
CA GLY A 13 -6.60 14.20 -6.75
C GLY A 13 -6.22 14.81 -8.10
N GLU A 14 -7.24 15.13 -8.90
CA GLU A 14 -7.31 16.06 -10.04
C GLU A 14 -6.02 16.47 -10.78
N ALA A 15 -5.96 16.11 -12.08
CA ALA A 15 -5.17 16.86 -13.07
C ALA A 15 -6.05 17.19 -14.29
N GLY A 16 -6.62 18.39 -14.28
CA GLY A 16 -7.20 19.04 -15.45
C GLY A 16 -6.12 19.77 -16.26
N ALA A 17 -5.93 19.29 -17.50
CA ALA A 17 -5.46 19.97 -18.71
C ALA A 17 -4.33 21.03 -18.65
N ALA A 18 -3.21 20.73 -19.32
CA ALA A 18 -2.52 21.70 -20.16
C ALA A 18 -1.89 21.03 -21.39
N HIS A 19 -2.10 21.65 -22.54
CA HIS A 19 -1.79 21.21 -23.88
C HIS A 19 -0.33 21.51 -24.24
N LEU A 20 0.43 20.55 -24.78
CA LEU A 20 1.49 20.85 -25.73
C LEU A 20 1.85 19.63 -26.59
N ARG A 21 1.78 19.82 -27.91
CA ARG A 21 2.12 18.82 -28.93
C ARG A 21 3.63 18.87 -29.24
N ARG A 22 4.23 17.69 -29.40
CA ARG A 22 4.93 17.17 -30.60
C ARG A 22 6.23 16.39 -30.27
N SER A 23 6.22 15.15 -30.79
CA SER A 23 7.22 14.52 -31.69
C SER A 23 8.62 14.22 -31.18
N GLY A 24 8.98 12.93 -31.25
CA GLY A 24 10.38 12.47 -31.28
C GLY A 24 10.53 10.97 -31.04
N ASP A 25 10.30 10.16 -32.08
CA ASP A 25 10.69 8.74 -32.14
C ASP A 25 12.21 8.59 -32.21
N GLY A 26 12.76 7.65 -31.44
CA GLY A 26 14.14 7.19 -31.55
C GLY A 26 14.33 5.88 -30.75
N PRO A 27 14.96 4.83 -31.31
CA PRO A 27 14.93 3.49 -30.73
C PRO A 27 15.92 3.34 -29.57
N ARG A 28 15.51 2.62 -28.52
CA ARG A 28 16.38 2.19 -27.41
C ARG A 28 16.76 0.71 -27.56
N PRO A 29 18.04 0.33 -27.34
CA PRO A 29 18.51 -1.04 -27.48
C PRO A 29 18.21 -1.90 -26.24
N ALA A 30 18.12 -3.21 -26.48
CA ALA A 30 17.87 -4.26 -25.50
C ALA A 30 19.02 -4.42 -24.50
N ALA A 31 18.68 -4.54 -23.21
CA ALA A 31 19.60 -4.95 -22.16
C ALA A 31 19.16 -6.30 -21.59
N THR A 32 19.90 -7.35 -21.97
CA THR A 32 19.91 -8.66 -21.32
C THR A 32 20.66 -8.55 -19.99
N GLY A 33 19.97 -8.80 -18.87
CA GLY A 33 20.56 -8.83 -17.54
C GLY A 33 19.95 -9.95 -16.70
N THR A 34 20.77 -10.96 -16.42
CA THR A 34 20.46 -12.13 -15.60
C THR A 34 20.02 -11.74 -14.19
N ALA A 35 18.92 -12.33 -13.71
CA ALA A 35 18.38 -12.11 -12.38
C ALA A 35 19.29 -12.69 -11.26
N PRO A 36 19.54 -11.97 -10.16
CA PRO A 36 20.22 -12.51 -8.98
C PRO A 36 19.30 -13.41 -8.12
N PRO A 37 19.88 -14.30 -7.28
CA PRO A 37 19.12 -15.33 -6.56
C PRO A 37 18.22 -14.79 -5.44
N ARG A 38 17.12 -15.52 -5.23
CA ARG A 38 16.02 -15.27 -4.29
C ARG A 38 16.52 -15.16 -2.83
N PRO A 39 16.21 -14.08 -2.08
CA PRO A 39 16.25 -14.15 -0.62
C PRO A 39 15.08 -15.00 -0.11
N ALA A 40 15.39 -15.84 0.88
CA ALA A 40 14.46 -16.77 1.51
C ALA A 40 13.21 -16.05 2.03
N ALA A 41 12.04 -16.63 1.76
CA ALA A 41 10.79 -16.21 2.35
C ALA A 41 10.88 -16.36 3.87
N THR A 42 10.97 -15.25 4.59
CA THR A 42 10.74 -15.22 6.04
C THR A 42 9.27 -15.59 6.24
N GLY A 43 9.04 -16.86 6.60
CA GLY A 43 7.71 -17.43 6.74
C GLY A 43 6.93 -16.70 7.83
N TRP A 44 5.76 -16.21 7.45
CA TRP A 44 4.70 -15.81 8.37
C TRP A 44 4.31 -17.07 9.16
N GLN A 45 4.70 -17.12 10.44
CA GLN A 45 4.28 -18.21 11.34
C GLN A 45 2.83 -17.94 11.74
N ASP A 46 1.94 -18.77 11.19
CA ASP A 46 0.48 -18.82 11.39
C ASP A 46 0.08 -19.18 12.85
N ASP A 47 1.04 -19.51 13.71
CA ASP A 47 0.81 -20.13 15.03
C ASP A 47 0.46 -19.14 16.16
N ARG A 48 0.07 -17.88 15.86
CA ARG A 48 -0.31 -16.89 16.89
C ARG A 48 -1.79 -16.52 16.92
N VAL A 49 -2.65 -17.28 16.22
CA VAL A 49 -4.12 -17.12 16.25
C VAL A 49 -4.71 -17.65 17.57
N THR A 50 -4.27 -17.12 18.71
CA THR A 50 -5.06 -17.08 19.94
C THR A 50 -4.60 -15.97 20.90
N LEU A 51 -4.27 -14.78 20.38
CA LEU A 51 -4.29 -13.60 21.25
C LEU A 51 -5.75 -13.20 21.41
N HIS A 52 -6.29 -13.31 22.64
CA HIS A 52 -7.52 -12.63 22.98
C HIS A 52 -7.32 -11.15 22.62
N PRO A 53 -8.17 -10.55 21.76
CA PRO A 53 -8.02 -9.15 21.43
C PRO A 53 -8.04 -8.38 22.75
N ARG A 54 -6.94 -7.68 23.04
CA ARG A 54 -6.91 -6.81 24.22
C ARG A 54 -8.06 -5.81 24.05
N PRO A 55 -8.82 -5.54 25.13
CA PRO A 55 -9.89 -4.56 25.03
C PRO A 55 -9.28 -3.24 24.57
N ARG A 56 -9.92 -2.63 23.56
CA ARG A 56 -9.49 -1.32 23.06
C ARG A 56 -9.45 -0.33 24.21
N ARG A 57 -8.40 0.48 24.25
CA ARG A 57 -8.20 1.50 25.28
C ARG A 57 -9.27 2.59 25.17
N ARG A 58 -9.73 2.89 23.96
CA ARG A 58 -10.82 3.85 23.70
C ARG A 58 -11.71 3.43 22.52
N PRO A 59 -12.93 4.00 22.40
CA PRO A 59 -13.72 3.88 21.20
C PRO A 59 -12.94 4.39 19.98
N ASP A 60 -13.24 3.81 18.82
CA ASP A 60 -12.69 4.28 17.56
C ASP A 60 -13.38 5.55 17.06
N VAL A 61 -12.79 6.16 16.03
CA VAL A 61 -13.51 7.12 15.19
C VAL A 61 -14.61 6.40 14.41
N THR A 62 -15.71 7.10 14.15
CA THR A 62 -16.87 6.57 13.39
C THR A 62 -16.93 7.09 11.96
N GLU A 63 -16.15 8.12 11.65
CA GLU A 63 -16.12 8.81 10.36
C GLU A 63 -14.68 8.96 9.88
N VAL A 64 -14.53 9.25 8.59
CA VAL A 64 -13.23 9.49 7.97
C VAL A 64 -12.81 10.95 8.22
N ASP A 65 -11.63 11.13 8.80
CA ASP A 65 -10.98 12.42 8.99
C ASP A 65 -9.71 12.50 8.14
N LEU A 66 -9.70 13.42 7.17
CA LEU A 66 -8.57 13.73 6.31
C LEU A 66 -7.82 14.96 6.85
N VAL A 67 -6.73 14.71 7.57
CA VAL A 67 -5.91 15.76 8.17
C VAL A 67 -5.28 16.61 7.08
N GLY A 68 -5.65 17.90 7.01
CA GLY A 68 -5.21 18.83 5.97
C GLY A 68 -6.15 18.94 4.76
N GLY A 69 -7.31 18.28 4.78
CA GLY A 69 -8.31 18.35 3.72
C GLY A 69 -7.96 17.54 2.46
N PRO A 70 -8.77 17.58 1.40
CA PRO A 70 -8.48 16.89 0.14
C PRO A 70 -7.28 17.53 -0.58
N GLU A 71 -6.47 16.71 -1.26
CA GLU A 71 -5.27 17.16 -1.98
C GLU A 71 -5.26 16.63 -3.41
N ALA A 72 -5.01 17.51 -4.39
CA ALA A 72 -4.70 17.13 -5.76
C ALA A 72 -3.30 16.47 -5.85
N ILE A 73 -3.20 15.29 -6.46
CA ILE A 73 -1.94 14.59 -6.74
C ILE A 73 -1.94 14.22 -8.22
N ALA A 74 -1.05 14.83 -9.00
CA ALA A 74 -0.76 14.39 -10.35
C ALA A 74 -0.05 13.03 -10.28
N VAL A 75 -0.75 11.97 -10.69
CA VAL A 75 -0.26 10.60 -10.60
C VAL A 75 0.27 10.14 -11.96
N THR A 76 1.56 9.81 -12.01
CA THR A 76 2.16 9.09 -13.13
C THR A 76 2.63 7.70 -12.69
N LEU A 77 2.47 6.71 -13.57
CA LEU A 77 3.15 5.42 -13.39
C LEU A 77 4.61 5.57 -13.77
N HIS A 78 5.47 5.02 -12.93
CA HIS A 78 6.88 4.84 -13.18
C HIS A 78 7.15 3.38 -13.51
N ASP A 79 8.14 3.15 -14.36
CA ASP A 79 8.70 1.83 -14.56
C ASP A 79 9.22 1.26 -13.23
N PRO A 80 9.30 -0.07 -13.09
CA PRO A 80 9.74 -0.71 -11.85
C PRO A 80 11.10 -0.16 -11.41
N ASP A 81 11.19 0.32 -10.17
CA ASP A 81 12.44 0.83 -9.60
C ASP A 81 13.04 -0.25 -8.68
N PRO A 82 14.26 -0.75 -8.97
CA PRO A 82 14.91 -1.75 -8.12
C PRO A 82 15.23 -1.22 -6.73
N ARG A 83 15.13 0.09 -6.47
CA ARG A 83 15.42 0.72 -5.18
C ARG A 83 14.27 0.67 -4.18
N TRP A 84 13.05 0.34 -4.61
CA TRP A 84 11.89 0.30 -3.70
C TRP A 84 12.05 -0.66 -2.53
N PRO A 85 12.63 -1.87 -2.67
CA PRO A 85 12.89 -2.76 -1.54
C PRO A 85 13.87 -2.15 -0.53
N GLU A 86 14.92 -1.46 -1.00
CA GLU A 86 15.89 -0.81 -0.10
C GLU A 86 15.25 0.36 0.67
N LEU A 87 14.44 1.16 -0.02
CA LEU A 87 13.68 2.25 0.60
C LEU A 87 12.69 1.69 1.64
N TYR A 88 11.98 0.62 1.32
CA TYR A 88 11.14 -0.08 2.30
C TYR A 88 11.92 -0.49 3.54
N LEU A 89 13.07 -1.17 3.38
CA LEU A 89 13.87 -1.64 4.52
C LEU A 89 14.41 -0.49 5.38
N GLU A 90 14.68 0.68 4.79
CA GLU A 90 15.00 1.88 5.56
C GLU A 90 13.83 2.31 6.46
N HIS A 91 12.63 2.40 5.88
CA HIS A 91 11.43 2.81 6.62
C HIS A 91 10.99 1.75 7.64
N GLU A 92 11.12 0.46 7.34
CA GLU A 92 10.89 -0.62 8.28
C GLU A 92 11.77 -0.44 9.54
N ARG A 93 13.09 -0.27 9.37
CA ARG A 93 14.00 -0.02 10.49
C ARG A 93 13.63 1.24 11.27
N ARG A 94 13.28 2.32 10.56
CA ARG A 94 12.87 3.60 11.17
C ARG A 94 11.60 3.43 12.02
N ILE A 95 10.59 2.74 11.50
CA ILE A 95 9.33 2.45 12.18
C ILE A 95 9.57 1.57 13.41
N VAL A 96 10.28 0.45 13.24
CA VAL A 96 10.58 -0.47 14.34
C VAL A 96 11.35 0.23 15.46
N ALA A 97 12.36 1.03 15.12
CA ALA A 97 13.11 1.80 16.11
C ALA A 97 12.24 2.83 16.85
N ALA A 98 11.34 3.51 16.14
CA ALA A 98 10.42 4.46 16.74
C ALA A 98 9.46 3.76 17.73
N LEU A 99 8.80 2.67 17.30
CA LEU A 99 7.84 1.95 18.12
C LEU A 99 8.49 1.25 19.34
N ALA A 100 9.78 0.91 19.25
CA ALA A 100 10.52 0.37 20.40
C ALA A 100 10.63 1.37 21.57
N THR A 101 10.53 2.68 21.32
CA THR A 101 10.63 3.72 22.38
C THR A 101 9.49 3.68 23.39
N THR A 102 8.34 3.12 22.99
CA THR A 102 7.15 2.93 23.84
C THR A 102 6.91 1.46 24.19
N GLY A 103 7.76 0.55 23.68
CA GLY A 103 7.58 -0.90 23.83
C GLY A 103 6.45 -1.47 22.97
N THR A 104 5.95 -0.72 21.98
CA THR A 104 4.88 -1.16 21.09
C THR A 104 5.40 -2.28 20.17
N GLN A 105 4.78 -3.45 20.28
CA GLN A 105 5.05 -4.57 19.38
C GLN A 105 4.25 -4.40 18.09
N ALA A 106 4.94 -4.47 16.95
CA ALA A 106 4.30 -4.32 15.65
C ALA A 106 4.85 -5.31 14.62
N ASP A 107 3.97 -5.79 13.74
CA ASP A 107 4.39 -6.44 12.50
C ASP A 107 4.48 -5.38 11.41
N VAL A 108 5.56 -5.37 10.65
CA VAL A 108 5.81 -4.36 9.61
C VAL A 108 6.08 -5.09 8.30
N GLU A 109 5.35 -4.74 7.25
CA GLU A 109 5.41 -5.44 5.96
C GLU A 109 5.34 -4.46 4.79
N HIS A 110 6.09 -4.76 3.72
CA HIS A 110 6.01 -4.03 2.45
C HIS A 110 4.76 -4.45 1.70
N ILE A 111 3.88 -3.52 1.35
CA ILE A 111 2.65 -3.78 0.59
C ILE A 111 2.58 -2.90 -0.66
N GLY A 112 1.45 -2.96 -1.37
CA GLY A 112 1.23 -2.17 -2.56
C GLY A 112 2.06 -2.63 -3.76
N SER A 113 1.97 -1.86 -4.86
CA SER A 113 2.63 -2.26 -6.13
C SER A 113 4.15 -2.22 -6.06
N THR A 114 4.73 -1.32 -5.26
CA THR A 114 6.19 -1.17 -5.13
C THR A 114 6.84 -2.36 -4.41
N SER A 115 6.04 -3.20 -3.75
CA SER A 115 6.50 -4.47 -3.15
C SER A 115 6.60 -5.61 -4.16
N VAL A 116 6.12 -5.45 -5.39
CA VAL A 116 6.12 -6.51 -6.42
C VAL A 116 7.23 -6.23 -7.43
N PRO A 117 8.29 -7.06 -7.50
CA PRO A 117 9.37 -6.86 -8.45
C PRO A 117 8.87 -6.84 -9.90
N GLY A 118 9.38 -5.90 -10.70
CA GLY A 118 9.03 -5.79 -12.12
C GLY A 118 7.64 -5.21 -12.41
N LEU A 119 6.89 -4.74 -11.40
CA LEU A 119 5.57 -4.12 -11.59
C LEU A 119 5.67 -2.60 -11.63
N ALA A 120 5.19 -1.97 -12.72
CA ALA A 120 5.12 -0.51 -12.79
C ALA A 120 4.18 0.06 -11.71
N ALA A 121 4.58 1.13 -11.04
CA ALA A 121 3.86 1.67 -9.89
C ALA A 121 3.95 3.19 -9.80
N LYS A 122 3.08 3.77 -8.96
CA LYS A 122 3.34 5.11 -8.44
C LYS A 122 4.60 5.00 -7.56
N PRO A 123 5.49 6.00 -7.55
CA PRO A 123 6.73 5.95 -6.78
C PRO A 123 6.44 6.25 -5.29
N ILE A 124 5.55 5.46 -4.70
CA ILE A 124 5.12 5.55 -3.30
C ILE A 124 5.31 4.17 -2.68
N VAL A 125 6.14 4.09 -1.64
CA VAL A 125 6.32 2.87 -0.86
C VAL A 125 5.18 2.78 0.16
N ASP A 126 4.35 1.74 0.04
CA ASP A 126 3.29 1.47 0.99
C ASP A 126 3.77 0.45 2.02
N VAL A 127 3.69 0.80 3.30
CA VAL A 127 4.03 -0.05 4.44
C VAL A 127 2.76 -0.32 5.23
N VAL A 128 2.56 -1.56 5.66
CA VAL A 128 1.53 -1.88 6.64
C VAL A 128 2.17 -2.17 7.99
N VAL A 129 1.58 -1.63 9.05
CA VAL A 129 2.00 -1.80 10.44
C VAL A 129 0.80 -2.34 11.22
N ALA A 130 0.94 -3.52 11.80
CA ALA A 130 -0.10 -4.14 12.61
C ALA A 130 0.27 -4.02 14.10
N VAL A 131 -0.55 -3.30 14.88
CA VAL A 131 -0.38 -3.08 16.33
C VAL A 131 -1.51 -3.74 17.12
N ASP A 132 -1.34 -3.94 18.43
CA ASP A 132 -2.36 -4.62 19.24
C ASP A 132 -3.66 -3.79 19.42
N ASP A 133 -3.56 -2.46 19.39
CA ASP A 133 -4.69 -1.54 19.48
C ASP A 133 -4.41 -0.28 18.64
N VAL A 134 -5.01 -0.21 17.46
CA VAL A 134 -4.93 0.92 16.53
C VAL A 134 -5.47 2.21 17.15
N THR A 135 -6.38 2.10 18.13
CA THR A 135 -6.93 3.25 18.82
C THR A 135 -5.98 3.81 19.87
N ALA A 136 -4.98 3.08 20.34
CA ALA A 136 -3.99 3.55 21.32
C ALA A 136 -2.90 4.43 20.66
N GLU A 137 -3.29 5.51 19.96
CA GLU A 137 -2.37 6.36 19.19
C GLU A 137 -1.21 6.93 20.03
N GLU A 138 -1.37 7.10 21.34
CA GLU A 138 -0.29 7.51 22.24
C GLU A 138 0.89 6.51 22.27
N ASP A 139 0.62 5.24 22.00
CA ASP A 139 1.62 4.17 22.05
C ASP A 139 2.42 4.10 20.73
N TRP A 140 1.89 4.62 19.61
CA TRP A 140 2.52 4.46 18.28
C TRP A 140 2.56 5.72 17.42
N LEU A 141 1.54 6.59 17.46
CA LEU A 141 1.49 7.80 16.63
C LEU A 141 2.56 8.80 17.07
N GLY A 142 2.66 9.09 18.37
CA GLY A 142 3.69 9.98 18.91
C GLY A 142 5.11 9.61 18.45
N PRO A 143 5.53 8.34 18.63
CA PRO A 143 6.80 7.85 18.09
C PRO A 143 6.97 8.02 16.57
N LEU A 144 5.94 7.70 15.77
CA LEU A 144 6.02 7.88 14.32
C LEU A 144 6.12 9.36 13.92
N LEU A 145 5.39 10.26 14.58
CA LEU A 145 5.53 11.70 14.33
C LEU A 145 6.95 12.19 14.66
N ALA A 146 7.52 11.72 15.78
CA ALA A 146 8.91 12.03 16.14
C ALA A 146 9.94 11.46 15.14
N ALA A 147 9.61 10.37 14.45
CA ALA A 147 10.42 9.77 13.40
C ALA A 147 10.26 10.45 12.02
N GLY A 148 9.52 11.56 11.94
CA GLY A 148 9.39 12.39 10.75
C GLY A 148 8.18 12.04 9.87
N TYR A 149 7.22 11.26 10.37
CA TYR A 149 5.96 11.04 9.68
C TYR A 149 4.93 12.11 10.03
N VAL A 150 3.92 12.29 9.18
CA VAL A 150 2.77 13.14 9.42
C VAL A 150 1.49 12.33 9.30
N LEU A 151 0.54 12.55 10.22
CA LEU A 151 -0.76 11.90 10.13
C LEU A 151 -1.57 12.47 8.98
N ARG A 152 -2.21 11.58 8.22
CA ARG A 152 -3.01 11.93 7.04
C ARG A 152 -4.46 11.48 7.14
N VAL A 153 -4.72 10.26 7.61
CA VAL A 153 -6.09 9.71 7.70
C VAL A 153 -6.33 9.12 9.06
N ARG A 154 -7.53 9.38 9.61
CA ARG A 154 -8.16 8.53 10.62
C ARG A 154 -9.49 8.04 10.08
N GLU A 155 -9.70 6.74 10.11
CA GLU A 155 -10.99 6.14 9.79
C GLU A 155 -11.21 4.90 10.67
N PRO A 156 -12.44 4.36 10.73
CA PRO A 156 -12.71 3.20 11.57
C PRO A 156 -11.74 2.04 11.27
N GLY A 157 -10.97 1.61 12.28
CA GLY A 157 -10.01 0.53 12.19
C GLY A 157 -8.70 0.83 11.45
N HIS A 158 -8.47 2.05 10.96
CA HIS A 158 -7.30 2.36 10.13
C HIS A 158 -6.80 3.80 10.32
N ARG A 159 -5.47 3.95 10.38
CA ARG A 159 -4.81 5.25 10.29
C ARG A 159 -3.76 5.21 9.21
N LEU A 160 -3.55 6.35 8.56
CA LEU A 160 -2.46 6.54 7.62
C LEU A 160 -1.55 7.66 8.11
N VAL A 161 -0.27 7.35 8.31
CA VAL A 161 0.79 8.36 8.37
C VAL A 161 1.62 8.29 7.09
N ARG A 162 2.30 9.38 6.73
CA ARG A 162 3.14 9.45 5.53
C ARG A 162 4.37 10.32 5.75
N THR A 163 5.36 10.24 4.87
CA THR A 163 6.43 11.24 4.80
C THR A 163 5.90 12.58 4.28
N PRO A 164 6.50 13.73 4.68
CA PRO A 164 6.18 15.03 4.09
C PRO A 164 6.34 15.08 2.57
N GLU A 165 7.30 14.32 2.04
CA GLU A 165 7.59 14.14 0.61
C GLU A 165 6.53 13.31 -0.12
N ARG A 166 5.66 12.61 0.62
CA ARG A 166 4.55 11.79 0.11
C ARG A 166 5.01 10.60 -0.74
N ASP A 167 6.26 10.19 -0.57
CA ASP A 167 6.88 9.04 -1.23
C ASP A 167 6.78 7.77 -0.39
N VAL A 168 6.34 7.85 0.88
CA VAL A 168 6.07 6.70 1.73
C VAL A 168 4.78 6.86 2.51
N HIS A 169 3.98 5.81 2.49
CA HIS A 169 2.72 5.66 3.21
C HIS A 169 2.84 4.53 4.23
N VAL A 170 2.34 4.76 5.44
CA VAL A 170 2.34 3.79 6.53
C VAL A 170 0.92 3.62 7.04
N HIS A 171 0.32 2.51 6.66
CA HIS A 171 -1.01 2.09 7.06
C HIS A 171 -0.95 1.35 8.38
N VAL A 172 -1.64 1.86 9.40
CA VAL A 172 -1.68 1.26 10.73
C VAL A 172 -3.04 0.62 10.97
N TYR A 173 -3.03 -0.67 11.33
CA TYR A 173 -4.22 -1.48 11.61
C TYR A 173 -4.06 -2.25 12.92
N ASP A 174 -5.18 -2.76 13.44
CA ASP A 174 -5.16 -3.79 14.48
C ASP A 174 -4.50 -5.07 13.96
N ARG A 175 -3.80 -5.78 14.84
CA ARG A 175 -3.27 -7.12 14.60
C ARG A 175 -4.43 -8.06 14.28
N GLY A 176 -4.31 -8.77 13.17
CA GLY A 176 -5.37 -9.65 12.66
C GLY A 176 -6.47 -8.94 11.86
N ALA A 177 -6.34 -7.64 11.57
CA ALA A 177 -7.27 -6.94 10.69
C ALA A 177 -7.32 -7.60 9.29
N PRO A 178 -8.51 -7.93 8.75
CA PRO A 178 -8.64 -8.59 7.45
C PRO A 178 -7.95 -7.85 6.30
N ALA A 179 -7.92 -6.51 6.35
CA ALA A 179 -7.24 -5.69 5.36
C ALA A 179 -5.75 -6.03 5.23
N VAL A 180 -5.06 -6.33 6.35
CA VAL A 180 -3.64 -6.72 6.34
C VAL A 180 -3.46 -8.02 5.58
N ALA A 181 -4.28 -9.04 5.87
CA ALA A 181 -4.24 -10.32 5.17
C ALA A 181 -4.51 -10.16 3.67
N ASP A 182 -5.48 -9.31 3.30
CA ASP A 182 -5.82 -9.02 1.91
C ASP A 182 -4.67 -8.33 1.15
N TYR A 183 -3.94 -7.40 1.77
CA TYR A 183 -2.76 -6.78 1.17
C TYR A 183 -1.66 -7.81 0.92
N LEU A 184 -1.36 -8.65 1.91
CA LEU A 184 -0.32 -9.67 1.80
C LEU A 184 -0.69 -10.74 0.77
N LEU A 185 -1.96 -11.15 0.74
CA LEU A 185 -2.50 -12.07 -0.26
C LEU A 185 -2.26 -11.56 -1.68
N LEU A 186 -2.69 -10.33 -1.97
CA LEU A 186 -2.54 -9.71 -3.28
C LEU A 186 -1.05 -9.58 -3.66
N ARG A 187 -0.21 -9.03 -2.77
CA ARG A 187 1.23 -8.88 -2.99
C ARG A 187 1.88 -10.21 -3.35
N ASP A 188 1.66 -11.21 -2.50
CA ASP A 188 2.33 -12.49 -2.60
C ASP A 188 1.88 -13.26 -3.85
N HIS A 189 0.62 -13.10 -4.26
CA HIS A 189 0.11 -13.64 -5.52
C HIS A 189 0.80 -12.99 -6.72
N LEU A 190 0.80 -11.65 -6.80
CA LEU A 190 1.42 -10.92 -7.92
C LEU A 190 2.94 -11.13 -8.03
N ARG A 191 3.61 -11.49 -6.93
CA ARG A 191 5.02 -11.90 -6.94
C ARG A 191 5.26 -13.28 -7.56
N ARG A 192 4.24 -14.15 -7.63
CA ARG A 192 4.35 -15.53 -8.11
C ARG A 192 3.66 -15.76 -9.45
N ASP A 193 2.60 -15.01 -9.74
CA ASP A 193 1.79 -15.15 -10.94
C ASP A 193 2.08 -14.00 -11.94
N ASP A 194 2.78 -14.35 -13.01
CA ASP A 194 3.21 -13.39 -14.03
C ASP A 194 2.03 -12.86 -14.87
N ASP A 195 1.01 -13.68 -15.10
CA ASP A 195 -0.16 -13.32 -15.91
C ASP A 195 -1.06 -12.33 -15.17
N ASP A 196 -1.30 -12.56 -13.87
CA ASP A 196 -2.04 -11.66 -13.01
C ASP A 196 -1.26 -10.38 -12.70
N ARG A 197 0.07 -10.46 -12.58
CA ARG A 197 0.91 -9.26 -12.52
C ARG A 197 0.77 -8.40 -13.77
N ALA A 198 0.82 -9.02 -14.95
CA ALA A 198 0.67 -8.32 -16.22
C ALA A 198 -0.76 -7.77 -16.41
N LEU A 199 -1.79 -8.52 -16.01
CA LEU A 199 -3.17 -8.05 -16.01
C LEU A 199 -3.33 -6.82 -15.11
N TYR A 200 -2.83 -6.88 -13.89
CA TYR A 200 -2.90 -5.79 -12.94
C TYR A 200 -2.20 -4.53 -13.45
N GLU A 201 -1.02 -4.68 -14.06
CA GLU A 201 -0.32 -3.54 -14.67
C GLU A 201 -1.08 -2.92 -15.83
N ARG A 202 -1.55 -3.74 -16.79
CA ARG A 202 -2.32 -3.27 -17.95
C ARG A 202 -3.56 -2.51 -17.50
N THR A 203 -4.28 -3.02 -16.50
CA THR A 203 -5.43 -2.34 -15.90
C THR A 203 -5.02 -0.99 -15.34
N LYS A 204 -3.97 -0.90 -14.50
CA LYS A 204 -3.51 0.39 -13.96
C LYS A 204 -3.15 1.40 -15.05
N ARG A 205 -2.45 0.97 -16.10
CA ARG A 205 -2.09 1.82 -17.24
C ARG A 205 -3.34 2.29 -18.00
N ALA A 206 -4.28 1.40 -18.27
CA ALA A 206 -5.53 1.73 -18.94
C ALA A 206 -6.38 2.71 -18.11
N LEU A 207 -6.44 2.51 -16.79
CA LEU A 207 -7.18 3.40 -15.90
C LEU A 207 -6.56 4.81 -15.85
N LEU A 208 -5.24 4.93 -15.88
CA LEU A 208 -4.56 6.25 -15.88
C LEU A 208 -4.57 6.95 -17.23
N ALA A 209 -4.73 6.20 -18.33
CA ALA A 209 -4.84 6.77 -19.67
C ALA A 209 -6.24 7.34 -19.98
N ARG A 210 -7.25 6.98 -19.18
CA ARG A 210 -8.63 7.45 -19.34
C ARG A 210 -8.87 8.73 -18.53
N ARG A 211 -9.64 9.65 -19.11
CA ARG A 211 -10.31 10.69 -18.33
C ARG A 211 -11.55 10.06 -17.70
N TRP A 212 -11.73 10.29 -16.40
CA TRP A 212 -12.89 9.84 -15.66
C TRP A 212 -13.73 11.06 -15.32
N ASP A 213 -15.01 11.01 -15.68
CA ASP A 213 -15.97 12.05 -15.32
C ASP A 213 -16.56 11.78 -13.92
N ASP A 214 -16.53 10.51 -13.48
CA ASP A 214 -16.85 10.05 -12.13
C ASP A 214 -15.69 9.22 -11.56
N MET A 215 -15.25 9.55 -10.35
CA MET A 215 -14.20 8.84 -9.64
C MET A 215 -14.65 7.48 -9.08
N ASN A 216 -15.95 7.28 -8.88
CA ASN A 216 -16.51 5.98 -8.51
C ASN A 216 -16.27 4.96 -9.62
N ASP A 217 -16.49 5.33 -10.87
CA ASP A 217 -16.24 4.45 -12.03
C ASP A 217 -14.76 4.01 -12.12
N TYR A 218 -13.83 4.90 -11.77
CA TYR A 218 -12.39 4.57 -11.69
C TYR A 218 -12.11 3.56 -10.57
N ALA A 219 -12.71 3.77 -9.41
CA ALA A 219 -12.54 2.90 -8.25
C ALA A 219 -13.14 1.51 -8.50
N ASP A 220 -14.34 1.44 -9.07
CA ASP A 220 -15.06 0.20 -9.37
C ASP A 220 -14.28 -0.64 -10.39
N ALA A 221 -13.85 -0.03 -11.49
CA ALA A 221 -13.09 -0.74 -12.54
C ALA A 221 -11.77 -1.34 -12.02
N LYS A 222 -11.14 -0.73 -11.02
CA LYS A 222 -9.95 -1.27 -10.37
C LYS A 222 -10.31 -2.36 -9.35
N THR A 223 -11.38 -2.15 -8.60
CA THR A 223 -11.87 -3.07 -7.56
C THR A 223 -12.23 -4.43 -8.14
N ASP A 224 -12.87 -4.47 -9.31
CA ASP A 224 -13.25 -5.72 -9.98
C ASP A 224 -12.02 -6.60 -10.30
N VAL A 225 -10.99 -6.00 -10.89
CA VAL A 225 -9.76 -6.72 -11.25
C VAL A 225 -9.02 -7.20 -10.01
N ILE A 226 -8.90 -6.33 -8.99
CA ILE A 226 -8.26 -6.69 -7.72
C ILE A 226 -9.01 -7.84 -7.03
N THR A 227 -10.35 -7.79 -7.03
CA THR A 227 -11.20 -8.81 -6.42
C THR A 227 -11.05 -10.14 -7.15
N ALA A 228 -11.05 -10.13 -8.48
CA ALA A 228 -10.84 -11.34 -9.28
C ALA A 228 -9.45 -11.96 -9.03
N ILE A 229 -8.39 -11.14 -8.95
CA ILE A 229 -7.04 -11.61 -8.62
C ILE A 229 -7.00 -12.20 -7.21
N LYS A 230 -7.59 -11.52 -6.22
CA LYS A 230 -7.69 -12.04 -4.84
C LYS A 230 -8.47 -13.37 -4.78
N GLY A 231 -9.50 -13.54 -5.61
CA GLY A 231 -10.22 -14.80 -5.76
C GLY A 231 -9.30 -15.95 -6.20
N ARG A 232 -8.59 -15.77 -7.32
CA ARG A 232 -7.60 -16.75 -7.81
C ARG A 232 -6.48 -17.01 -6.80
N ALA A 233 -6.04 -15.97 -6.10
CA ALA A 233 -5.01 -16.10 -5.06
C ALA A 233 -5.45 -16.98 -3.88
N ARG A 234 -6.74 -16.98 -3.53
CA ARG A 234 -7.29 -17.86 -2.48
C ARG A 234 -7.37 -19.30 -2.98
N GLU A 235 -7.89 -19.51 -4.19
CA GLU A 235 -7.97 -20.84 -4.82
C GLU A 235 -6.60 -21.50 -4.94
N ALA A 236 -5.57 -20.74 -5.33
CA ALA A 236 -4.19 -21.23 -5.45
C ALA A 236 -3.52 -21.59 -4.11
N ARG A 237 -4.07 -21.17 -2.96
CA ARG A 237 -3.58 -21.58 -1.62
C ARG A 237 -4.26 -22.84 -1.10
N GLU A 238 -5.43 -23.18 -1.63
CA GLU A 238 -6.26 -24.30 -1.19
C GLU A 238 -6.01 -25.59 -1.98
N GLY A 239 -5.40 -25.49 -3.17
CA GLY A 239 -5.01 -26.61 -4.04
C GLY A 239 -3.55 -27.02 -3.88
#